data_AF-A0A7V6H1I8-F1
#
_entry.id   AF-A0A7V6H1I8-F1
#
_cell.length_a   1.000
_cell.length_b   1.000
_cell.length_c   1.000
_cell.angle_alpha   90.00
_cell.angle_beta   90.00
_cell.angle_gamma   90.00
#
_symmetry.space_group_name_H-M   'P 1'
#
loop_
_entity.id
_entity.type
_entity.pdbx_description
1 polymer ?
#
loop_
_entity_poly.entity_id
_entity_poly.type
_entity_poly.pdbx_seq_one_letter_code
_entity_poly.pdbx_strand_id
1 'polypeptide(L)'
;EDVLKLVVVNRYSDQKPSIGFVRNVGLKKGAIASTVAHDSHNIIATGTDDTSIAKAVNAIIECGGGIAVYDGESVQILALPVGGLMSDEDGSAVAAKYQLLNDTCKELGSHLKAPFMCLAFLSLLVIPSLKLGDRGLFDVDKFNFVPLFE
;
A
#
# COMPACT_ATOMS: atom_id res chain seq x y z
N GLU A 1 -0.30 -11.27 17.15
CA GLU A 1 -0.56 -11.93 15.86
C GLU A 1 -0.04 -11.03 14.74
N ASP A 2 0.28 -11.56 13.56
CA ASP A 2 0.71 -10.75 12.40
C ASP A 2 -0.50 -10.25 11.61
N VAL A 3 -1.18 -9.27 12.21
CA VAL A 3 -2.35 -8.59 11.64
C VAL A 3 -2.05 -7.10 11.61
N LEU A 4 -2.09 -6.51 10.42
CA LEU A 4 -1.85 -5.09 10.20
C LEU A 4 -3.10 -4.42 9.64
N LYS A 5 -3.23 -3.12 9.89
CA LYS A 5 -4.27 -2.30 9.28
C LYS A 5 -3.94 -2.10 7.80
N LEU A 6 -4.91 -2.39 6.93
CA LEU A 6 -4.87 -2.12 5.51
C LEU A 6 -5.77 -0.92 5.21
N VAL A 7 -5.29 0.02 4.42
CA VAL A 7 -6.01 1.25 4.09
C VAL A 7 -5.98 1.46 2.58
N VAL A 8 -7.14 1.81 2.00
CA VAL A 8 -7.24 2.31 0.63
C VAL A 8 -7.80 3.72 0.66
N VAL A 9 -7.03 4.67 0.13
CA VAL A 9 -7.40 6.09 0.04
C VAL A 9 -7.75 6.40 -1.40
N ASN A 10 -8.97 6.88 -1.64
CA ASN A 10 -9.39 7.34 -2.96
C ASN A 10 -8.58 8.59 -3.33
N ARG A 11 -7.83 8.54 -4.44
CA ARG A 11 -7.02 9.69 -4.88
C ARG A 11 -7.67 10.52 -6.00
N TYR A 12 -8.85 10.12 -6.44
CA TYR A 12 -9.60 10.77 -7.53
C TYR A 12 -10.79 11.61 -7.01
N SER A 13 -11.16 11.42 -5.75
CA SER A 13 -12.24 12.13 -5.08
C SER A 13 -11.98 12.17 -3.58
N ASP A 14 -12.37 13.28 -2.93
CA ASP A 14 -12.23 13.43 -1.49
C ASP A 14 -13.25 12.55 -0.76
N GLN A 15 -12.80 11.37 -0.34
CA GLN A 15 -13.61 10.38 0.36
C GLN A 15 -12.85 9.86 1.58
N LYS A 16 -13.61 9.38 2.57
CA LYS A 16 -13.00 8.73 3.73
C LYS A 16 -12.21 7.49 3.29
N PRO A 17 -11.02 7.26 3.84
CA PRO A 17 -10.27 6.03 3.58
C PRO A 17 -11.08 4.79 3.93
N SER A 18 -11.01 3.78 3.08
CA SER A 18 -11.51 2.45 3.37
C SER A 18 -10.48 1.69 4.21
N ILE A 19 -10.95 0.98 5.24
CA ILE A 19 -10.10 0.31 6.22
C ILE A 19 -10.44 -1.18 6.24
N GLY A 20 -9.42 -2.01 6.31
CA GLY A 20 -9.51 -3.44 6.55
C GLY A 20 -8.28 -3.95 7.31
N PHE A 21 -8.12 -5.25 7.36
CA PHE A 21 -6.96 -5.89 7.98
C PHE A 21 -6.35 -6.90 7.03
N VAL A 22 -5.02 -7.02 7.09
CA VAL A 22 -4.25 -7.99 6.33
C VAL A 22 -3.37 -8.77 7.28
N ARG A 23 -3.22 -10.07 7.00
CA ARG A 23 -2.33 -10.96 7.74
C ARG A 23 -1.11 -11.37 6.92
N ASN A 24 -0.05 -11.80 7.61
CA ASN A 24 1.18 -12.36 7.00
C ASN A 24 2.03 -11.34 6.22
N VAL A 25 1.91 -10.05 6.52
CA VAL A 25 2.80 -9.02 5.94
C VAL A 25 4.12 -8.94 6.71
N GLY A 26 4.10 -9.18 8.03
CA GLY A 26 5.28 -9.35 8.87
C GLY A 26 5.85 -8.08 9.50
N LEU A 27 5.43 -6.89 9.07
CA LEU A 27 5.96 -5.62 9.60
C LEU A 27 5.76 -5.53 11.12
N LYS A 28 6.84 -5.22 11.84
CA LYS A 28 6.86 -5.05 13.31
C LYS A 28 6.85 -3.60 13.74
N LYS A 29 7.20 -2.68 12.85
CA LYS A 29 7.08 -1.24 13.02
C LYS A 29 6.90 -0.56 11.67
N GLY A 30 6.44 0.68 11.68
CA GLY A 30 6.34 1.49 10.47
C GLY A 30 5.16 1.11 9.57
N ALA A 31 5.25 1.54 8.32
CA ALA A 31 4.23 1.33 7.29
C ALA A 31 4.80 1.35 5.87
N ILE A 32 4.08 0.77 4.94
CA ILE A 32 4.36 0.81 3.51
C ILE A 32 3.14 1.33 2.76
N ALA A 33 3.37 2.04 1.66
CA ALA A 33 2.30 2.59 0.82
C ALA A 33 2.68 2.57 -0.66
N SER A 34 1.68 2.57 -1.55
CA SER A 34 1.88 2.62 -2.99
C SER A 34 0.66 3.20 -3.72
N THR A 35 0.89 3.93 -4.81
CA THR A 35 -0.14 4.25 -5.83
C THR A 35 -0.31 3.16 -6.89
N VAL A 36 0.60 2.19 -6.94
CA VAL A 36 0.48 1.01 -7.81
C VAL A 36 -0.39 -0.01 -7.09
N ALA A 37 -1.71 0.18 -7.19
CA ALA A 37 -2.72 -0.68 -6.58
C ALA A 37 -3.68 -1.22 -7.65
N HIS A 38 -3.52 -2.47 -8.06
CA HIS A 38 -4.26 -3.01 -9.18
C HIS A 38 -5.77 -3.09 -8.88
N ASP A 39 -6.68 -2.69 -9.78
CA ASP A 39 -6.48 -1.96 -11.05
C ASP A 39 -7.03 -0.52 -11.00
N SER A 40 -7.65 -0.13 -9.89
CA SER A 40 -8.16 1.24 -9.70
C SER A 40 -7.05 2.24 -9.42
N HIS A 41 -5.87 1.76 -9.00
CA HIS A 41 -4.69 2.56 -8.68
C HIS A 41 -4.99 3.70 -7.70
N ASN A 42 -5.78 3.41 -6.67
CA ASN A 42 -5.89 4.26 -5.48
C ASN A 42 -4.63 4.11 -4.61
N ILE A 43 -4.45 4.95 -3.60
CA ILE A 43 -3.33 4.76 -2.67
C ILE A 43 -3.69 3.60 -1.75
N ILE A 44 -2.85 2.57 -1.72
CA ILE A 44 -2.97 1.45 -0.79
C ILE A 44 -1.82 1.50 0.21
N ALA A 45 -2.11 1.26 1.48
CA ALA A 45 -1.12 1.27 2.55
C ALA A 45 -1.40 0.21 3.60
N THR A 46 -0.35 -0.32 4.22
CA THR A 46 -0.47 -1.17 5.41
C THR A 46 0.60 -0.81 6.42
N GLY A 47 0.28 -0.91 7.71
CA GLY A 47 1.22 -0.53 8.77
C GLY A 47 0.79 -0.95 10.16
N THR A 48 1.67 -0.69 11.10
CA THR A 48 1.53 -1.07 12.51
C THR A 48 0.66 -0.12 13.33
N ASP A 49 0.56 1.14 12.90
CA ASP A 49 -0.25 2.17 13.54
C ASP A 49 -0.68 3.25 12.53
N ASP A 50 -1.67 4.06 12.91
CA ASP A 50 -2.25 5.09 12.04
C ASP A 50 -1.27 6.23 11.72
N THR A 51 -0.38 6.58 12.65
CA THR A 51 0.60 7.65 12.43
C THR A 51 1.61 7.21 11.38
N SER A 52 2.10 5.97 11.47
CA SER A 52 3.00 5.38 10.48
C SER A 52 2.35 5.32 9.10
N ILE A 53 1.10 4.87 9.01
CA ILE A 53 0.35 4.80 7.75
C ILE A 53 0.18 6.19 7.15
N ALA A 54 -0.26 7.17 7.95
CA ALA A 54 -0.46 8.54 7.49
C ALA A 54 0.84 9.17 6.96
N LYS A 55 1.98 8.94 7.62
CA LYS A 55 3.29 9.43 7.15
C LYS A 55 3.67 8.85 5.79
N ALA A 56 3.51 7.55 5.59
CA ALA A 56 3.82 6.91 4.30
C ALA A 56 2.87 7.38 3.18
N VAL A 57 1.57 7.52 3.48
CA VAL A 57 0.56 8.02 2.52
C VAL A 57 0.82 9.46 2.14
N ASN A 58 1.07 10.35 3.11
CA ASN A 58 1.28 11.76 2.86
C ASN A 58 2.53 12.02 2.01
N ALA A 59 3.62 11.27 2.24
CA ALA A 59 4.82 11.37 1.41
C ALA A 59 4.55 11.03 -0.07
N ILE A 60 3.71 10.03 -0.34
CA ILE A 60 3.28 9.69 -1.71
C ILE A 60 2.43 10.80 -2.32
N ILE A 61 1.56 11.43 -1.53
CA ILE A 61 0.75 12.56 -2.00
C ILE A 61 1.65 13.74 -2.35
N GLU A 62 2.62 14.08 -1.48
CA GLU A 62 3.56 15.18 -1.67
C GLU A 62 4.40 15.05 -2.94
N CYS A 63 4.80 13.83 -3.31
CA CYS A 63 5.58 13.59 -4.53
C CYS A 63 4.74 13.32 -5.79
N GLY A 64 3.40 13.44 -5.72
CA GLY A 64 2.52 13.22 -6.87
C GLY A 64 2.31 11.75 -7.26
N GLY A 65 2.56 10.82 -6.33
CA GLY A 65 2.44 9.38 -6.53
C GLY A 65 3.78 8.66 -6.44
N GLY A 66 3.76 7.38 -6.06
CA GLY A 66 4.98 6.65 -5.76
C GLY A 66 4.79 5.39 -4.92
N ILE A 67 5.92 4.92 -4.40
CA ILE A 67 6.03 3.81 -3.46
C ILE A 67 6.85 4.29 -2.27
N ALA A 68 6.34 4.10 -1.05
CA ALA A 68 6.98 4.61 0.15
C ALA A 68 7.05 3.58 1.27
N VAL A 69 8.07 3.73 2.11
CA VAL A 69 8.25 3.04 3.39
C VAL A 69 8.53 4.07 4.47
N TYR A 70 7.80 3.98 5.58
CA TYR A 70 8.13 4.67 6.82
C TYR A 70 8.70 3.66 7.82
N ASP A 71 9.92 3.88 8.31
CA ASP A 71 10.67 2.94 9.16
C ASP A 71 10.49 3.16 10.68
N GLY A 72 9.66 4.13 11.06
CA GLY A 72 9.49 4.60 12.44
C GLY A 72 10.14 5.97 12.70
N GLU A 73 11.07 6.40 11.84
CA GLU A 73 11.84 7.64 11.99
C GLU A 73 11.78 8.49 10.71
N SER A 74 12.02 7.88 9.55
CA SER A 74 12.14 8.54 8.26
C SER A 74 11.27 7.88 7.19
N VAL A 75 10.96 8.64 6.12
CA VAL A 75 10.26 8.11 4.95
C VAL A 75 11.26 7.96 3.80
N GLN A 76 11.32 6.76 3.24
CA GLN A 76 11.99 6.47 1.98
C GLN A 76 10.95 6.38 0.87
N ILE A 77 11.24 6.97 -0.29
CA ILE A 77 10.26 7.10 -1.37
C ILE A 77 10.89 6.90 -2.75
N LEU A 78 10.18 6.15 -3.59
CA LEU A 78 10.36 6.12 -5.03
C LEU A 78 9.20 6.90 -5.65
N ALA A 79 9.49 8.11 -6.13
CA ALA A 79 8.52 8.95 -6.80
C ALA A 79 8.16 8.35 -8.18
N LEU A 80 6.87 8.37 -8.50
CA LEU A 80 6.30 7.93 -9.77
C LEU A 80 5.44 9.06 -10.36
N PRO A 81 6.02 10.20 -10.75
CA PRO A 81 5.29 11.40 -11.12
C PRO A 81 4.34 11.21 -12.32
N VAL A 82 4.57 10.21 -13.17
CA VAL A 82 3.71 9.95 -14.33
C VAL A 82 2.56 9.03 -13.91
N GLY A 83 1.41 9.63 -13.59
CA GLY A 83 0.18 8.93 -13.21
C GLY A 83 0.22 8.22 -11.87
N GLY A 84 1.29 8.40 -11.07
CA GLY A 84 1.56 7.57 -9.89
C GLY A 84 2.00 6.15 -10.23
N LEU A 85 2.43 5.89 -11.47
CA LEU A 85 2.74 4.54 -11.96
C LEU A 85 4.14 4.43 -12.55
N MET A 86 4.65 5.50 -13.16
CA MET A 86 5.95 5.50 -13.83
C MET A 86 6.82 6.65 -13.33
N SER A 87 8.14 6.40 -13.32
CA SER A 87 9.16 7.41 -13.11
C SER A 87 9.70 7.90 -14.45
N ASP A 88 10.18 9.15 -14.46
CA ASP A 88 10.94 9.77 -15.54
C ASP A 88 12.47 9.64 -15.36
N GLU A 89 12.91 8.96 -14.29
CA GLU A 89 14.31 8.65 -14.04
C GLU A 89 14.81 7.44 -14.85
N ASP A 90 16.14 7.26 -14.88
CA ASP A 90 16.76 6.09 -15.50
C ASP A 90 16.32 4.78 -14.81
N GLY A 91 16.07 3.75 -15.62
CA GLY A 91 15.57 2.46 -15.12
C GLY A 91 16.48 1.80 -14.09
N SER A 92 17.80 1.97 -14.19
CA SER A 92 18.74 1.43 -13.20
C SER A 92 18.65 2.16 -11.86
N ALA A 93 18.42 3.47 -11.88
CA ALA A 93 18.20 4.28 -10.67
C ALA A 93 16.88 3.91 -9.99
N VAL A 94 15.80 3.75 -10.79
CA VAL A 94 14.49 3.30 -10.30
C VAL A 94 14.60 1.91 -9.66
N ALA A 95 15.29 0.97 -10.32
CA ALA A 95 15.49 -0.38 -9.80
C ALA A 95 16.27 -0.39 -8.48
N ALA A 96 17.32 0.42 -8.36
CA ALA A 96 18.10 0.55 -7.12
C ALA A 96 17.25 1.11 -5.97
N LYS A 97 16.46 2.15 -6.23
CA LYS A 97 15.52 2.72 -5.25
C LYS A 97 14.45 1.71 -4.83
N TYR A 98 13.85 1.01 -5.78
CA TYR A 98 12.86 -0.03 -5.48
C TYR A 98 13.45 -1.18 -4.65
N GLN A 99 14.69 -1.58 -4.94
CA GLN A 99 15.40 -2.60 -4.16
C GLN A 99 15.61 -2.13 -2.71
N LEU A 100 16.06 -0.89 -2.51
CA LEU A 100 16.23 -0.29 -1.18
C LEU A 100 14.93 -0.30 -0.37
N LEU A 101 13.80 0.05 -0.98
CA LEU A 101 12.49 0.01 -0.32
C LEU A 101 12.11 -1.42 0.10
N ASN A 102 12.34 -2.42 -0.77
CA ASN A 102 12.07 -3.82 -0.43
C ASN A 102 12.95 -4.33 0.71
N ASP A 103 14.23 -3.93 0.72
CA ASP A 103 15.15 -4.35 1.77
C ASP A 103 14.80 -3.69 3.11
N THR A 104 14.42 -2.42 3.10
CA THR A 104 13.86 -1.74 4.28
C THR A 104 12.64 -2.49 4.82
N CYS A 105 11.72 -2.93 3.96
CA CYS A 105 10.55 -3.71 4.41
C CYS A 105 10.95 -5.00 5.16
N LYS A 106 12.03 -5.66 4.73
CA LYS A 106 12.56 -6.86 5.40
C LYS A 106 13.19 -6.53 6.74
N GLU A 107 13.92 -5.41 6.83
CA GLU A 107 14.48 -4.91 8.09
C GLU A 107 13.38 -4.55 9.10
N LEU A 108 12.23 -4.07 8.62
CA LEU A 108 11.04 -3.83 9.44
C LEU A 108 10.29 -5.11 9.82
N GLY A 109 10.75 -6.28 9.38
CA GLY A 109 10.24 -7.60 9.77
C GLY A 109 9.40 -8.32 8.72
N SER A 110 9.20 -7.74 7.53
CA SER A 110 8.46 -8.44 6.47
C SER A 110 9.23 -9.67 5.96
N HIS A 111 8.53 -10.79 5.82
CA HIS A 111 9.06 -12.01 5.20
C HIS A 111 8.63 -12.16 3.73
N LEU A 112 7.92 -11.18 3.18
CA LEU A 112 7.47 -11.20 1.79
C LEU A 112 8.65 -11.02 0.84
N LYS A 113 8.67 -11.80 -0.25
CA LYS A 113 9.67 -11.63 -1.32
C LYS A 113 9.50 -10.31 -2.06
N ALA A 114 8.25 -9.87 -2.25
CA ALA A 114 7.91 -8.63 -2.95
C ALA A 114 6.75 -7.92 -2.23
N PRO A 115 7.01 -7.24 -1.08
CA PRO A 115 6.00 -6.57 -0.26
C PRO A 115 5.03 -5.68 -1.05
N PHE A 116 5.53 -4.81 -1.93
CA PHE A 116 4.69 -3.87 -2.69
C PHE A 116 3.86 -4.55 -3.76
N MET A 117 4.40 -5.58 -4.42
CA MET A 117 3.63 -6.35 -5.39
C MET A 117 2.50 -7.10 -4.69
N CYS A 118 2.76 -7.73 -3.54
CA CYS A 118 1.71 -8.34 -2.72
C CYS A 118 0.64 -7.31 -2.31
N LEU A 119 1.06 -6.13 -1.84
CA LEU A 119 0.15 -5.05 -1.47
C LEU A 119 -0.73 -4.62 -2.65
N ALA A 120 -0.17 -4.49 -3.85
CA ALA A 120 -0.87 -4.05 -5.06
C ALA A 120 -2.07 -4.95 -5.43
N PHE A 121 -2.00 -6.25 -5.11
CA PHE A 121 -3.09 -7.20 -5.39
C PHE A 121 -4.18 -7.24 -4.31
N LEU A 122 -3.99 -6.59 -3.15
CA LEU A 122 -5.00 -6.58 -2.09
C LEU A 122 -6.20 -5.67 -2.42
N SER A 123 -6.06 -4.79 -3.41
CA SER A 123 -7.13 -3.93 -3.94
C SER A 123 -7.80 -4.44 -5.22
N LEU A 124 -7.37 -5.59 -5.76
CA LEU A 124 -7.84 -6.06 -7.05
C LEU A 124 -9.19 -6.79 -6.93
N LEU A 125 -10.29 -6.05 -7.09
CA LEU A 125 -11.67 -6.52 -6.83
C LEU A 125 -12.20 -7.63 -7.75
N VAL A 126 -11.36 -8.21 -8.60
CA VAL A 126 -11.73 -9.27 -9.53
C VAL A 126 -11.09 -10.62 -9.20
N ILE A 127 -10.03 -10.66 -8.36
CA ILE A 127 -9.29 -11.89 -8.01
C ILE A 127 -8.53 -11.75 -6.69
N PRO A 128 -8.26 -12.83 -5.94
CA PRO A 128 -9.18 -13.91 -5.55
C PRO A 128 -10.14 -13.40 -4.45
N SER A 129 -10.67 -14.25 -3.58
CA SER A 129 -11.64 -13.87 -2.54
C SER A 129 -11.17 -12.74 -1.62
N LEU A 130 -12.16 -11.95 -1.15
CA LEU A 130 -12.08 -10.81 -0.22
C LEU A 130 -10.97 -9.76 -0.49
N LYS A 131 -11.37 -8.56 -0.87
CA LYS A 131 -10.47 -7.46 -1.27
C LYS A 131 -10.91 -6.14 -0.68
N LEU A 132 -9.97 -5.21 -0.48
CA LEU A 132 -10.30 -3.87 0.00
C LEU A 132 -10.28 -2.90 -1.18
N GLY A 133 -11.45 -2.36 -1.53
CA GLY A 133 -11.57 -1.27 -2.48
C GLY A 133 -11.59 0.09 -1.78
N ASP A 134 -11.68 1.16 -2.55
CA ASP A 134 -11.88 2.52 -2.04
C ASP A 134 -13.26 2.73 -1.42
N ARG A 135 -14.21 1.85 -1.71
CA ARG A 135 -15.59 1.86 -1.18
C ARG A 135 -15.84 0.84 -0.06
N GLY A 136 -14.79 0.15 0.40
CA GLY A 136 -14.87 -0.80 1.50
C GLY A 136 -14.46 -2.22 1.13
N LEU A 137 -14.73 -3.14 2.04
CA LEU A 137 -14.42 -4.55 1.90
C LEU A 137 -15.40 -5.20 0.91
N PHE A 138 -14.86 -5.90 -0.09
CA PHE A 138 -15.60 -6.50 -1.17
C PHE A 138 -15.35 -8.01 -1.21
N ASP A 139 -16.43 -8.78 -1.12
CA ASP A 139 -16.42 -10.23 -1.26
C ASP A 139 -16.63 -10.58 -2.74
N VAL A 140 -15.56 -11.03 -3.39
CA VAL A 140 -15.57 -11.40 -4.82
C VAL A 140 -16.47 -12.60 -5.08
N ASP A 141 -16.61 -13.53 -4.13
CA ASP A 141 -17.42 -14.74 -4.29
C ASP A 141 -18.93 -14.41 -4.22
N LYS A 142 -19.31 -13.47 -3.36
CA LYS A 142 -20.69 -12.94 -3.26
C LYS A 142 -20.97 -11.79 -4.22
N PHE A 143 -19.92 -11.25 -4.83
CA PHE A 143 -19.93 -10.06 -5.67
C PHE A 143 -20.62 -8.86 -5.01
N ASN A 144 -20.31 -8.61 -3.73
CA ASN A 144 -20.93 -7.53 -2.97
C ASN A 144 -19.97 -6.95 -1.92
N PHE A 145 -20.24 -5.70 -1.51
CA PHE A 145 -19.61 -5.12 -0.33
C PHE A 145 -20.13 -5.81 0.93
N VAL A 146 -19.22 -6.05 1.87
CA VAL A 146 -19.49 -6.70 3.15
C VAL A 146 -18.97 -5.82 4.30
N PRO A 147 -19.61 -5.86 5.48
CA PRO A 147 -19.13 -5.10 6.63
C PRO A 147 -17.79 -5.68 7.14
N LEU A 148 -16.98 -4.84 7.78
CA LEU A 148 -15.70 -5.26 8.36
C LEU A 148 -15.87 -6.11 9.63
N PHE A 149 -16.94 -5.86 10.37
CA PHE A 149 -17.32 -6.58 11.58
C PHE A 149 -18.75 -7.11 11.40
N GLU A 150 -19.05 -8.27 11.99
CA GLU A 150 -20.41 -8.81 12.10
C GLU A 150 -21.24 -8.06 13.13
#